data_AF-A0A4S4E9K7-F1
#
_entry.id   AF-A0A4S4E9K7-F1
#
_cell.length_a   1.000
_cell.length_b   1.000
_cell.length_c   1.000
_cell.angle_alpha   90.00
_cell.angle_beta   90.00
_cell.angle_gamma   90.00
#
_symmetry.space_group_name_H-M   'P 1'
#
loop_
_entity.id
_entity.type
_entity.pdbx_description
1 polymer ?
#
loop_
_entity_poly.entity_id
_entity_poly.type
_entity_poly.pdbx_seq_one_letter_code
_entity_poly.pdbx_strand_id
1 'polypeptide(L)'
;MEGTVIRRVIPSDNSCLFNAVGYVMDHDKNKAPELRQVTAATVASDPTQYSEAFLGKPNEEYCTWILDPEKWGGAIELAILADYYGREIAAYDIQTLRCDLYGQMSPSDGAPEEFDQTIFMKDGTAGMVERLALNLVREQQRKRSYTDTANFTLRCGVCQIGVIGQKEAVEHAQATGHVNFQEYK
;
A
#
# COMPACT_ATOMS: atom_id res chain seq x y z
N MET A 1 -26.54 3.44 -15.77
CA MET A 1 -26.33 2.24 -14.93
C MET A 1 -25.68 2.70 -13.64
N GLU A 2 -25.93 2.03 -12.51
CA GLU A 2 -25.12 2.25 -11.32
C GLU A 2 -23.78 1.53 -11.50
N GLY A 3 -22.66 2.22 -11.22
CA GLY A 3 -21.33 1.60 -11.25
C GLY A 3 -21.14 0.59 -10.11
N THR A 4 -20.16 -0.30 -10.26
CA THR A 4 -19.81 -1.28 -9.21
C THR A 4 -18.31 -1.22 -8.95
N VAL A 5 -17.91 -1.17 -7.67
CA VAL A 5 -16.50 -1.28 -7.26
C VAL A 5 -16.18 -2.75 -7.01
N ILE A 6 -15.07 -3.24 -7.55
CA ILE A 6 -14.64 -4.65 -7.46
C ILE A 6 -13.24 -4.77 -6.87
N ARG A 7 -13.05 -5.72 -5.95
CA ARG A 7 -11.72 -6.04 -5.42
C ARG A 7 -10.95 -6.88 -6.42
N ARG A 8 -9.88 -6.34 -7.00
CA ARG A 8 -8.89 -7.12 -7.76
C ARG A 8 -7.84 -7.68 -6.82
N VAL A 9 -7.48 -8.95 -7.00
CA VAL A 9 -6.40 -9.59 -6.23
C VAL A 9 -5.05 -9.24 -6.85
N ILE A 10 -4.12 -8.86 -5.99
CA ILE A 10 -2.69 -8.68 -6.25
C ILE A 10 -1.95 -9.80 -5.49
N PRO A 11 -0.88 -10.40 -6.02
CA PRO A 11 -0.08 -11.39 -5.30
C PRO A 11 0.42 -10.90 -3.94
N SER A 12 0.59 -11.81 -2.98
CA SER A 12 1.18 -11.52 -1.67
C SER A 12 2.69 -11.71 -1.72
N ASP A 13 3.37 -10.81 -2.42
CA ASP A 13 4.77 -10.91 -2.88
C ASP A 13 5.71 -9.90 -2.19
N ASN A 14 5.38 -9.45 -0.97
CA ASN A 14 6.03 -8.35 -0.23
C ASN A 14 6.02 -6.98 -0.94
N SER A 15 5.53 -6.93 -2.18
CA SER A 15 5.48 -5.77 -3.07
C SER A 15 4.04 -5.37 -3.44
N CYS A 16 3.05 -5.99 -2.81
CA CYS A 16 1.63 -5.86 -3.12
C CYS A 16 1.10 -4.42 -3.08
N LEU A 17 1.67 -3.54 -2.25
CA LEU A 17 1.33 -2.11 -2.23
C LEU A 17 1.70 -1.43 -3.56
N PHE A 18 2.95 -1.60 -4.01
CA PHE A 18 3.41 -1.03 -5.27
C PHE A 18 2.70 -1.66 -6.48
N ASN A 19 2.48 -2.97 -6.46
CA ASN A 19 1.76 -3.68 -7.52
C ASN A 19 0.26 -3.33 -7.53
N ALA A 20 -0.33 -2.95 -6.40
CA ALA A 20 -1.69 -2.38 -6.34
C ALA A 20 -1.75 -0.95 -6.88
N VAL A 21 -0.81 -0.07 -6.49
CA VAL A 21 -0.72 1.30 -7.03
C VAL A 21 -0.46 1.26 -8.54
N GLY A 22 0.47 0.44 -9.02
CA GLY A 22 0.74 0.27 -10.44
C GLY A 22 -0.44 -0.29 -11.24
N TYR A 23 -1.24 -1.20 -10.66
CA TYR A 23 -2.48 -1.65 -11.31
C TYR A 23 -3.56 -0.56 -11.34
N VAL A 24 -3.63 0.28 -10.30
CA VAL A 24 -4.52 1.44 -10.23
C VAL A 24 -4.10 2.53 -11.22
N MET A 25 -2.80 2.83 -11.36
CA MET A 25 -2.33 3.97 -12.14
C MET A 25 -1.99 3.63 -13.60
N ASP A 26 -1.35 2.48 -13.83
CA ASP A 26 -0.76 2.09 -15.13
C ASP A 26 -1.36 0.77 -15.68
N HIS A 27 -2.35 0.19 -14.99
CA HIS A 27 -2.90 -1.15 -15.25
C HIS A 27 -1.90 -2.32 -15.22
N ASP A 28 -0.68 -2.12 -14.71
CA ASP A 28 0.35 -3.14 -14.59
C ASP A 28 0.55 -3.62 -13.14
N LYS A 29 0.42 -4.94 -12.95
CA LYS A 29 0.58 -5.63 -11.66
C LYS A 29 2.02 -5.97 -11.31
N ASN A 30 3.00 -5.56 -12.10
CA ASN A 30 4.43 -5.87 -11.92
C ASN A 30 5.30 -4.62 -11.74
N LYS A 31 4.67 -3.46 -11.50
CA LYS A 31 5.30 -2.14 -11.36
C LYS A 31 6.21 -1.96 -10.15
N ALA A 32 6.22 -2.88 -9.19
CA ALA A 32 7.00 -2.74 -7.96
C ALA A 32 8.48 -2.35 -8.12
N PRO A 33 9.27 -2.91 -9.06
CA PRO A 33 10.67 -2.52 -9.21
C PRO A 33 10.83 -1.05 -9.63
N GLU A 34 9.93 -0.54 -10.48
CA GLU A 34 9.94 0.85 -10.95
C GLU A 34 9.50 1.81 -9.83
N LEU A 35 8.40 1.50 -9.14
CA LEU A 35 7.87 2.38 -8.10
C LEU A 35 8.75 2.44 -6.85
N ARG A 36 9.48 1.37 -6.52
CA ARG A 36 10.53 1.42 -5.49
C ARG A 36 11.68 2.35 -5.88
N GLN A 37 12.08 2.37 -7.17
CA GLN A 37 13.10 3.30 -7.67
C GLN A 37 12.61 4.75 -7.61
N VAL A 38 11.34 5.01 -7.97
CA VAL A 38 10.70 6.32 -7.79
C VAL A 38 10.74 6.75 -6.33
N THR A 39 10.30 5.90 -5.40
CA THR A 39 10.34 6.21 -3.96
C THR A 39 11.77 6.51 -3.47
N ALA A 40 12.74 5.65 -3.79
CA ALA A 40 14.13 5.87 -3.39
C ALA A 40 14.72 7.17 -3.99
N ALA A 41 14.42 7.48 -5.25
CA ALA A 41 14.87 8.71 -5.90
C ALA A 41 14.25 9.96 -5.25
N THR A 42 12.95 9.96 -4.95
CA THR A 42 12.28 11.07 -4.26
C THR A 42 12.84 11.27 -2.85
N VAL A 43 13.01 10.17 -2.08
CA VAL A 43 13.60 10.22 -0.73
C VAL A 43 15.02 10.78 -0.75
N ALA A 44 15.85 10.36 -1.71
CA ALA A 44 17.22 10.85 -1.87
C ALA A 44 17.29 12.32 -2.37
N SER A 45 16.26 12.81 -3.07
CA SER A 45 16.24 14.17 -3.64
C SER A 45 16.04 15.27 -2.60
N ASP A 46 15.40 14.97 -1.47
CA ASP A 46 15.19 15.92 -0.36
C ASP A 46 15.43 15.26 1.02
N PRO A 47 16.71 15.10 1.43
CA PRO A 47 17.05 14.58 2.76
C PRO A 47 16.64 15.49 3.92
N THR A 48 16.16 16.72 3.65
CA THR A 48 15.68 17.65 4.69
C THR A 48 14.26 17.29 5.09
N GLN A 49 13.38 17.10 4.10
CA GLN A 49 12.04 16.56 4.29
C GLN A 49 12.09 15.10 4.74
N TYR A 50 12.79 14.26 4.00
CA TYR A 50 12.97 12.83 4.29
C TYR A 50 14.14 12.61 5.25
N SER A 51 14.08 13.27 6.40
CA SER A 51 15.05 13.14 7.49
C SER A 51 14.87 11.83 8.27
N GLU A 52 15.88 11.45 9.06
CA GLU A 52 15.81 10.26 9.94
C GLU A 52 14.61 10.30 10.91
N ALA A 53 14.24 11.47 11.39
CA ALA A 53 13.07 11.65 12.25
C ALA A 53 11.73 11.39 11.55
N PHE A 54 11.68 11.57 10.22
CA PHE A 54 10.49 11.27 9.40
C PHE A 54 10.46 9.81 8.94
N LEU A 55 11.61 9.29 8.52
CA LEU A 55 11.75 7.94 7.95
C LEU A 55 11.89 6.84 9.02
N GLY A 56 12.24 7.18 10.25
CA GLY A 56 12.59 6.24 11.31
C GLY A 56 13.96 5.56 11.16
N LYS A 57 14.78 6.00 10.19
CA LYS A 57 16.16 5.56 9.92
C LYS A 57 16.88 6.55 8.99
N PRO A 58 18.22 6.53 8.91
CA PRO A 58 18.99 7.38 8.00
C PRO A 58 18.49 7.30 6.54
N ASN A 59 18.50 8.44 5.84
CA ASN A 59 17.95 8.58 4.48
C ASN A 59 18.55 7.57 3.48
N GLU A 60 19.87 7.44 3.44
CA GLU A 60 20.58 6.48 2.58
C GLU A 60 20.24 5.01 2.90
N GLU A 61 20.06 4.70 4.19
CA GLU A 61 19.62 3.37 4.64
C GLU A 61 18.17 3.09 4.20
N TYR A 62 17.30 4.10 4.26
CA TYR A 62 15.91 4.00 3.78
C TYR A 62 15.84 3.77 2.26
N CYS A 63 16.62 4.52 1.48
CA CYS A 63 16.71 4.33 0.03
C CYS A 63 17.17 2.91 -0.33
N THR A 64 18.14 2.36 0.41
CA THR A 64 18.60 0.98 0.22
C THR A 64 17.53 -0.03 0.66
N TRP A 65 16.84 0.24 1.76
CA TRP A 65 15.79 -0.61 2.33
C TRP A 65 14.56 -0.70 1.42
N ILE A 66 14.08 0.41 0.84
CA ILE A 66 12.85 0.40 0.04
C ILE A 66 13.03 -0.25 -1.34
N LEU A 67 14.27 -0.34 -1.84
CA LEU A 67 14.61 -1.04 -3.08
C LEU A 67 14.59 -2.57 -2.95
N ASP A 68 14.68 -3.12 -1.73
CA ASP A 68 14.61 -4.56 -1.48
C ASP A 68 13.14 -5.06 -1.66
N PRO A 69 12.87 -6.00 -2.59
CA PRO A 69 11.52 -6.49 -2.87
C PRO A 69 10.85 -7.20 -1.67
N GLU A 70 11.63 -7.66 -0.69
CA GLU A 70 11.12 -8.25 0.56
C GLU A 70 10.55 -7.20 1.52
N LYS A 71 10.80 -5.90 1.31
CA LYS A 71 10.38 -4.82 2.22
C LYS A 71 9.04 -4.23 1.82
N TRP A 72 8.13 -4.10 2.78
CA TRP A 72 6.78 -3.58 2.56
C TRP A 72 6.81 -2.05 2.51
N GLY A 73 6.09 -1.47 1.53
CA GLY A 73 5.76 -0.05 1.55
C GLY A 73 4.63 0.27 2.54
N GLY A 74 4.41 1.56 2.79
CA GLY A 74 3.34 2.07 3.64
C GLY A 74 2.92 3.50 3.29
N ALA A 75 2.61 4.30 4.30
CA ALA A 75 2.07 5.66 4.12
C ALA A 75 3.05 6.64 3.43
N ILE A 76 4.36 6.45 3.61
CA ILE A 76 5.41 7.27 2.97
C ILE A 76 5.42 7.02 1.46
N GLU A 77 5.40 5.75 1.05
CA GLU A 77 5.30 5.33 -0.35
C GLU A 77 4.01 5.86 -0.99
N LEU A 78 2.87 5.73 -0.30
CA LEU A 78 1.59 6.23 -0.82
C LEU A 78 1.59 7.75 -1.00
N ALA A 79 2.19 8.51 -0.09
CA ALA A 79 2.33 9.96 -0.22
C ALA A 79 3.21 10.35 -1.43
N ILE A 80 4.38 9.71 -1.56
CA ILE A 80 5.32 9.95 -2.66
C ILE A 80 4.70 9.55 -4.01
N LEU A 81 4.03 8.40 -4.08
CA LEU A 81 3.43 7.92 -5.32
C LEU A 81 2.21 8.75 -5.73
N ALA A 82 1.42 9.25 -4.77
CA ALA A 82 0.33 10.17 -5.07
C ALA A 82 0.83 11.48 -5.72
N ASP A 83 1.95 12.02 -5.23
CA ASP A 83 2.60 13.20 -5.83
C ASP A 83 3.23 12.88 -7.20
N TYR A 84 4.00 11.80 -7.31
CA TYR A 84 4.62 11.34 -8.55
C TYR A 84 3.62 11.13 -9.70
N TYR A 85 2.46 10.52 -9.40
CA TYR A 85 1.38 10.34 -10.37
C TYR A 85 0.48 11.59 -10.53
N GLY A 86 0.63 12.61 -9.69
CA GLY A 86 -0.21 13.81 -9.66
C GLY A 86 -1.68 13.52 -9.35
N ARG A 87 -1.98 12.51 -8.51
CA ARG A 87 -3.32 11.93 -8.33
C ARG A 87 -3.60 11.56 -6.88
N GLU A 88 -4.84 11.77 -6.44
CA GLU A 88 -5.27 11.41 -5.09
C GLU A 88 -5.38 9.87 -4.93
N ILE A 89 -4.72 9.30 -3.92
CA ILE A 89 -4.80 7.87 -3.57
C ILE A 89 -5.64 7.73 -2.30
N ALA A 90 -6.64 6.84 -2.34
CA ALA A 90 -7.51 6.51 -1.21
C ALA A 90 -7.23 5.09 -0.69
N ALA A 91 -6.61 4.99 0.48
CA ALA A 91 -6.32 3.73 1.15
C ALA A 91 -7.43 3.39 2.15
N TYR A 92 -8.20 2.32 1.88
CA TYR A 92 -9.27 1.86 2.76
C TYR A 92 -8.81 0.72 3.67
N ASP A 93 -8.82 0.96 4.98
CA ASP A 93 -8.62 -0.06 6.00
C ASP A 93 -9.92 -0.86 6.18
N ILE A 94 -9.88 -2.14 5.82
CA ILE A 94 -11.03 -3.06 5.92
C ILE A 94 -11.36 -3.38 7.39
N GLN A 95 -10.38 -3.43 8.29
CA GLN A 95 -10.57 -3.76 9.69
C GLN A 95 -11.30 -2.62 10.42
N THR A 96 -10.89 -1.37 10.18
CA THR A 96 -11.44 -0.19 10.89
C THR A 96 -12.49 0.61 10.12
N LEU A 97 -12.67 0.35 8.81
CA LEU A 97 -13.44 1.17 7.86
C LEU A 97 -12.88 2.59 7.64
N ARG A 98 -11.65 2.88 8.09
CA ARG A 98 -10.99 4.18 7.84
C ARG A 98 -10.61 4.31 6.36
N CYS A 99 -10.66 5.54 5.84
CA CYS A 99 -10.10 5.91 4.55
C CYS A 99 -9.03 6.98 4.77
N ASP A 100 -7.81 6.73 4.32
CA ASP A 100 -6.70 7.68 4.34
C ASP A 100 -6.47 8.21 2.92
N LEU A 101 -6.38 9.53 2.75
CA LEU A 101 -6.25 10.22 1.47
C LEU A 101 -4.86 10.87 1.31
N TYR A 102 -4.25 10.72 0.15
CA TYR A 102 -2.90 11.22 -0.19
C TYR A 102 -2.95 11.97 -1.54
N GLY A 103 -2.33 13.15 -1.68
CA GLY A 103 -2.10 13.83 -2.99
C GLY A 103 -3.21 14.78 -3.51
N GLN A 104 -3.58 15.81 -2.75
CA GLN A 104 -4.83 16.56 -2.99
C GLN A 104 -4.68 17.89 -3.81
N MET A 105 -4.76 17.84 -5.15
CA MET A 105 -5.10 18.95 -6.09
C MET A 105 -5.73 18.42 -7.41
N SER A 106 -6.30 19.26 -8.30
CA SER A 106 -7.22 18.86 -9.43
C SER A 106 -7.20 19.90 -10.60
N PRO A 107 -7.86 19.73 -11.79
CA PRO A 107 -8.66 18.62 -12.38
C PRO A 107 -8.53 18.31 -13.94
N SER A 108 -9.31 17.32 -14.45
CA SER A 108 -9.82 17.06 -15.85
C SER A 108 -8.93 16.37 -16.94
N ASP A 109 -9.43 15.55 -17.90
CA ASP A 109 -10.60 14.63 -18.00
C ASP A 109 -10.50 13.68 -19.26
N GLY A 110 -11.03 12.44 -19.19
CA GLY A 110 -11.55 11.64 -20.33
C GLY A 110 -10.76 10.45 -20.98
N ALA A 111 -11.53 9.43 -21.42
CA ALA A 111 -11.24 8.36 -22.40
C ALA A 111 -10.72 6.99 -21.88
N PRO A 112 -10.05 6.16 -22.73
CA PRO A 112 -10.74 5.24 -23.66
C PRO A 112 -10.98 3.86 -23.03
N GLU A 113 -10.71 2.71 -23.65
CA GLU A 113 -11.20 1.39 -23.19
C GLU A 113 -10.10 0.40 -22.72
N GLU A 114 -9.15 0.68 -21.82
CA GLU A 114 -8.74 1.83 -20.97
C GLU A 114 -9.76 2.41 -19.95
N PHE A 115 -11.00 1.91 -19.88
CA PHE A 115 -12.09 2.50 -19.07
C PHE A 115 -12.13 1.94 -17.63
N ASP A 116 -11.12 1.19 -17.18
CA ASP A 116 -11.04 0.72 -15.78
C ASP A 116 -10.82 1.97 -14.91
N GLN A 117 -11.91 2.66 -14.51
CA GLN A 117 -11.82 3.90 -13.76
C GLN A 117 -11.35 3.58 -12.34
N THR A 118 -10.04 3.66 -12.18
CA THR A 118 -9.27 3.46 -10.96
C THR A 118 -8.99 4.78 -10.24
N ILE A 119 -9.02 5.88 -10.97
CA ILE A 119 -8.82 7.25 -10.50
C ILE A 119 -10.08 8.07 -10.72
N PHE A 120 -10.54 8.74 -9.67
CA PHE A 120 -11.84 9.43 -9.65
C PHE A 120 -11.65 10.94 -9.48
N MET A 121 -12.41 11.73 -10.22
CA MET A 121 -12.32 13.19 -10.15
C MET A 121 -13.27 13.76 -9.09
N LYS A 122 -12.91 14.95 -8.57
CA LYS A 122 -13.62 15.62 -7.47
C LYS A 122 -14.89 16.37 -7.93
N ASP A 123 -15.43 16.03 -9.10
CA ASP A 123 -16.53 16.72 -9.79
C ASP A 123 -17.94 16.35 -9.29
N GLY A 124 -18.02 15.53 -8.23
CA GLY A 124 -19.26 15.04 -7.63
C GLY A 124 -19.49 13.54 -7.84
N THR A 125 -18.83 12.91 -8.81
CA THR A 125 -18.85 11.45 -8.98
C THR A 125 -18.13 10.72 -7.84
N ALA A 126 -17.09 11.33 -7.27
CA ALA A 126 -16.35 10.83 -6.11
C ALA A 126 -17.25 10.37 -4.95
N GLY A 127 -18.32 11.09 -4.61
CA GLY A 127 -19.23 10.71 -3.52
C GLY A 127 -20.07 9.44 -3.80
N MET A 128 -20.31 9.10 -5.07
CA MET A 128 -20.92 7.81 -5.43
C MET A 128 -19.89 6.69 -5.31
N VAL A 129 -18.66 6.93 -5.75
CA VAL A 129 -17.57 5.95 -5.74
C VAL A 129 -17.12 5.64 -4.32
N GLU A 130 -16.89 6.66 -3.50
CA GLU A 130 -16.58 6.54 -2.07
C GLU A 130 -17.66 5.71 -1.37
N ARG A 131 -18.95 5.97 -1.65
CA ARG A 131 -20.06 5.17 -1.13
C ARG A 131 -20.01 3.70 -1.58
N LEU A 132 -19.68 3.43 -2.84
CA LEU A 132 -19.55 2.07 -3.37
C LEU A 132 -18.32 1.34 -2.79
N ALA A 133 -17.19 2.04 -2.66
CA ALA A 133 -15.98 1.55 -2.02
C ALA A 133 -16.24 1.23 -0.53
N LEU A 134 -16.82 2.15 0.24
CA LEU A 134 -17.23 1.92 1.63
C LEU A 134 -18.21 0.75 1.77
N ASN A 135 -19.13 0.55 0.82
CA ASN A 135 -20.03 -0.60 0.81
C ASN A 135 -19.28 -1.92 0.58
N LEU A 136 -18.35 -1.96 -0.38
CA LEU A 136 -17.47 -3.10 -0.61
C LEU A 136 -16.59 -3.38 0.63
N VAL A 137 -15.97 -2.36 1.21
CA VAL A 137 -15.12 -2.46 2.40
C VAL A 137 -15.91 -3.01 3.59
N ARG A 138 -17.14 -2.53 3.84
CA ARG A 138 -18.07 -3.11 4.83
C ARG A 138 -18.47 -4.55 4.54
N GLU A 139 -18.54 -4.96 3.28
CA GLU A 139 -18.77 -6.36 2.90
C GLU A 139 -17.53 -7.23 3.19
N GLN A 140 -16.34 -6.76 2.83
CA GLN A 140 -15.07 -7.44 3.12
C GLN A 140 -14.81 -7.54 4.63
N GLN A 141 -15.15 -6.50 5.41
CA GLN A 141 -15.06 -6.50 6.88
C GLN A 141 -15.99 -7.56 7.49
N ARG A 142 -17.27 -7.60 7.07
CA ARG A 142 -18.23 -8.63 7.51
C ARG A 142 -17.77 -10.05 7.15
N LYS A 143 -17.07 -10.21 6.02
CA LYS A 143 -16.43 -11.47 5.59
C LYS A 143 -15.09 -11.76 6.29
N ARG A 144 -14.59 -10.86 7.15
CA ARG A 144 -13.25 -10.90 7.76
C ARG A 144 -12.13 -11.13 6.73
N SER A 145 -12.25 -10.51 5.56
CA SER A 145 -11.32 -10.68 4.43
C SER A 145 -10.16 -9.69 4.47
N TYR A 146 -9.50 -9.64 5.63
CA TYR A 146 -8.34 -8.80 5.95
C TYR A 146 -7.38 -9.58 6.85
N THR A 147 -6.08 -9.26 6.79
CA THR A 147 -5.09 -9.74 7.76
C THR A 147 -5.08 -8.80 8.95
N ASP A 148 -5.39 -9.30 10.14
CA ASP A 148 -5.32 -8.54 11.39
C ASP A 148 -3.87 -8.48 11.88
N THR A 149 -3.13 -7.44 11.49
CA THR A 149 -1.69 -7.32 11.78
C THR A 149 -1.37 -7.23 13.28
N ALA A 150 -2.37 -7.01 14.14
CA ALA A 150 -2.20 -7.05 15.59
C ALA A 150 -2.24 -8.49 16.16
N ASN A 151 -2.98 -9.41 15.53
CA ASN A 151 -3.31 -10.73 16.11
C ASN A 151 -3.05 -11.94 15.19
N PHE A 152 -2.66 -11.74 13.93
CA PHE A 152 -2.34 -12.82 12.99
C PHE A 152 -1.16 -13.68 13.45
N THR A 153 -1.24 -14.98 13.16
CA THR A 153 -0.20 -15.97 13.46
C THR A 153 0.78 -16.07 12.31
N LEU A 154 2.02 -15.67 12.57
CA LEU A 154 3.15 -15.71 11.63
C LEU A 154 4.12 -16.82 12.01
N ARG A 155 4.65 -17.53 11.02
CA ARG A 155 5.73 -18.50 11.20
C ARG A 155 7.00 -17.98 10.55
N CYS A 156 8.10 -17.96 11.30
CA CYS A 156 9.41 -17.68 10.74
C CYS A 156 9.83 -18.80 9.78
N GLY A 157 10.07 -18.48 8.51
CA GLY A 157 10.50 -19.45 7.49
C GLY A 157 11.87 -20.08 7.80
N VAL A 158 12.73 -19.39 8.57
CA VAL A 158 14.09 -19.85 8.88
C VAL A 158 14.11 -20.82 10.07
N CYS A 159 13.56 -20.43 11.22
CA CYS A 159 13.62 -21.22 12.46
C CYS A 159 12.29 -21.86 12.88
N GLN A 160 11.23 -21.70 12.09
CA GLN A 160 9.90 -22.32 12.27
C GLN A 160 9.14 -21.94 13.55
N ILE A 161 9.67 -21.01 14.34
CA ILE A 161 9.00 -20.38 15.50
C ILE A 161 7.75 -19.63 15.03
N GLY A 162 6.64 -19.82 15.75
CA GLY A 162 5.42 -19.03 15.59
C GLY A 162 5.45 -17.79 16.47
N VAL A 163 4.98 -16.67 15.93
CA VAL A 163 4.85 -15.36 16.60
C VAL A 163 3.46 -14.78 16.31
N ILE A 164 2.94 -13.96 17.21
CA ILE A 164 1.60 -13.37 17.13
C ILE A 164 1.71 -11.86 16.90
N GLY A 165 1.15 -11.38 15.80
CA GLY A 165 1.13 -9.97 15.46
C GLY A 165 2.47 -9.43 14.96
N GLN A 166 2.41 -8.21 14.41
CA GLN A 166 3.57 -7.52 13.84
C GLN A 166 4.61 -7.19 14.91
N LYS A 167 4.17 -6.95 16.15
CA LYS A 167 5.06 -6.63 17.27
C LYS A 167 6.03 -7.79 17.56
N GLU A 168 5.51 -9.00 17.77
CA GLU A 168 6.36 -10.17 18.07
C GLU A 168 7.24 -10.54 16.86
N ALA A 169 6.76 -10.34 15.62
CA ALA A 169 7.57 -10.53 14.42
C ALA A 169 8.75 -9.55 14.33
N VAL A 170 8.56 -8.27 14.70
CA VAL A 170 9.64 -7.28 14.78
C VAL A 170 10.62 -7.63 15.90
N GLU A 171 10.14 -7.98 17.09
CA GLU A 171 10.99 -8.39 18.21
C GLU A 171 11.80 -9.65 17.87
N HIS A 172 11.20 -10.63 17.20
CA HIS A 172 11.86 -11.83 16.68
C HIS A 172 12.93 -11.50 15.63
N ALA A 173 12.61 -10.62 14.67
CA ALA A 173 13.56 -10.20 13.64
C ALA A 173 14.76 -9.46 14.24
N GLN A 174 14.55 -8.61 15.24
CA GLN A 174 15.62 -7.92 15.97
C GLN A 174 16.49 -8.89 16.78
N ALA A 175 15.89 -9.88 17.44
CA ALA A 175 16.62 -10.84 18.26
C ALA A 175 17.39 -11.91 17.46
N THR A 176 16.97 -12.21 16.23
CA THR A 176 17.48 -13.36 15.46
C THR A 176 18.03 -13.02 14.06
N GLY A 177 17.76 -11.82 13.54
CA GLY A 177 18.06 -11.46 12.15
C GLY A 177 17.10 -12.09 11.11
N HIS A 178 16.13 -12.91 11.52
CA HIS A 178 15.20 -13.54 10.59
C HIS A 178 14.06 -12.59 10.17
N VAL A 179 13.93 -12.33 8.87
CA VAL A 179 12.87 -11.45 8.31
C VAL A 179 11.85 -12.16 7.42
N ASN A 180 12.06 -13.43 7.09
CA ASN A 180 11.12 -14.23 6.32
C ASN A 180 10.02 -14.79 7.24
N PHE A 181 8.82 -14.22 7.16
CA PHE A 181 7.63 -14.66 7.89
C PHE A 181 6.49 -15.01 6.93
N GLN A 182 5.73 -16.06 7.27
CA GLN A 182 4.55 -16.49 6.52
C GLN A 182 3.33 -16.61 7.44
N GLU A 183 2.19 -16.05 7.05
CA GLU A 183 0.92 -16.23 7.78
C GLU A 183 0.50 -17.71 7.72
N TYR A 184 0.11 -18.29 8.86
CA TYR A 184 -0.43 -19.64 8.95
C TYR A 184 -1.69 -19.67 9.80
N LYS A 185 -2.50 -20.72 9.62
CA LYS A 185 -3.77 -20.99 10.31
C LYS A 185 -3.75 -22.36 10.96
#